data_AF-A0A384IN07-F1
#
_entry.id   AF-A0A384IN07-F1
#
_cell.length_a   1.000
_cell.length_b   1.000
_cell.length_c   1.000
_cell.angle_alpha   90.00
_cell.angle_beta   90.00
_cell.angle_gamma   90.00
#
_symmetry.space_group_name_H-M   'P 1'
#
loop_
_entity.id
_entity.type
_entity.pdbx_description
1 polymer ?
#
loop_
_entity_poly.entity_id
_entity_poly.type
_entity_poly.pdbx_seq_one_letter_code
_entity_poly.pdbx_strand_id
1 'polypeptide(L)'
;MTDALKRLSDEGVAIWLDDLSRKRITSGNLAELIDQSHVVGVTTNPSIFQKAISQGDGYDQQLADLAARRVTVEEAIRMITTADVRDAADILRPVFDATEGQDGRVSIEVDPRLAHNTAATVAEAKQLAWLVDRPNTLIKIPATKAGLPAITETIGRGISVNVTLIFSLERYRAVMDAYLAGLEKAKAAGLDLSKIHSVASFFVSRVDTEIDKRLDAVGSDEAKAAKGKSALANARLAYEAYEEVFAGERWAALDKAHANKQRPLWASTGVKDPALKDTLYVVDLVAPNTVNTMPEATLDAVADHGEITGNTVTGSYDRARADLDAVKKLGVDYDDVVQLLEDEGVEKFEAAWNDLLNSTEAELKRLAPSEG
;
A
#
# COMPACT_ATOMS: atom_id res chain seq x y z
N MET A 1 -21.59 16.36 15.67
CA MET A 1 -20.17 16.08 15.40
C MET A 1 -19.98 16.16 13.90
N THR A 2 -18.92 16.82 13.45
CA THR A 2 -18.54 16.83 12.03
C THR A 2 -17.97 15.46 11.68
N ASP A 3 -18.45 14.85 10.59
CA ASP A 3 -17.92 13.58 10.07
C ASP A 3 -16.48 13.80 9.57
N ALA A 4 -15.49 13.38 10.36
CA ALA A 4 -14.07 13.61 10.09
C ALA A 4 -13.58 12.86 8.85
N LEU A 5 -14.07 11.64 8.63
CA LEU A 5 -13.72 10.84 7.45
C LEU A 5 -14.29 11.45 6.17
N LYS A 6 -15.52 11.97 6.22
CA LYS A 6 -16.06 12.76 5.11
C LYS A 6 -15.21 13.99 4.83
N ARG A 7 -14.82 14.75 5.87
CA ARG A 7 -13.96 15.94 5.67
C ARG A 7 -12.62 15.56 5.07
N LEU A 8 -12.01 14.47 5.50
CA LEU A 8 -10.77 13.95 4.91
C LEU A 8 -10.93 13.65 3.42
N SER A 9 -12.05 13.01 3.05
CA SER A 9 -12.39 12.70 1.66
C SER A 9 -12.64 13.97 0.84
N ASP A 10 -13.34 14.96 1.41
CA ASP A 10 -13.62 16.26 0.78
C ASP A 10 -12.33 17.07 0.49
N GLU A 11 -11.26 16.87 1.28
CA GLU A 11 -9.92 17.46 1.03
C GLU A 11 -9.13 16.72 -0.07
N GLY A 12 -9.69 15.66 -0.67
CA GLY A 12 -9.09 14.92 -1.77
C GLY A 12 -8.17 13.78 -1.34
N VAL A 13 -8.33 13.26 -0.13
CA VAL A 13 -7.64 12.05 0.37
C VAL A 13 -8.57 10.85 0.28
N ALA A 14 -8.23 9.87 -0.55
CA ALA A 14 -8.97 8.61 -0.61
C ALA A 14 -8.65 7.74 0.61
N ILE A 15 -9.69 7.24 1.29
CA ILE A 15 -9.55 6.40 2.48
C ILE A 15 -9.57 4.94 2.06
N TRP A 16 -8.47 4.24 2.29
CA TRP A 16 -8.36 2.81 2.02
C TRP A 16 -8.18 2.04 3.33
N LEU A 17 -8.68 0.80 3.36
CA LEU A 17 -8.50 -0.13 4.47
C LEU A 17 -7.27 -1.01 4.24
N ASP A 18 -6.36 -1.06 5.21
CA ASP A 18 -5.20 -1.98 5.22
C ASP A 18 -5.55 -3.30 5.92
N ASP A 19 -6.62 -3.95 5.46
CA ASP A 19 -7.07 -5.26 5.91
C ASP A 19 -8.01 -5.89 4.87
N LEU A 20 -7.95 -7.22 4.75
CA LEU A 20 -8.94 -8.00 4.01
C LEU A 20 -9.04 -9.40 4.58
N SER A 21 -10.25 -9.83 4.91
CA SER A 21 -10.54 -11.21 5.28
C SER A 21 -11.85 -11.66 4.67
N ARG A 22 -11.98 -12.96 4.41
CA ARG A 22 -13.23 -13.55 3.95
C ARG A 22 -14.41 -13.22 4.85
N LYS A 23 -14.23 -13.28 6.17
CA LYS A 23 -15.25 -12.89 7.13
C LYS A 23 -15.76 -11.47 6.91
N ARG A 24 -14.87 -10.51 6.64
CA ARG A 24 -15.23 -9.11 6.36
C ARG A 24 -16.07 -8.98 5.09
N ILE A 25 -15.76 -9.79 4.07
CA ILE A 25 -16.50 -9.85 2.81
C ILE A 25 -17.89 -10.46 3.05
N THR A 26 -17.94 -11.67 3.63
CA THR A 26 -19.19 -12.45 3.72
C THR A 26 -20.15 -11.95 4.79
N SER A 27 -19.66 -11.23 5.82
CA SER A 27 -20.52 -10.62 6.83
C SER A 27 -21.22 -9.35 6.35
N GLY A 28 -20.81 -8.76 5.23
CA GLY A 28 -21.24 -7.45 4.76
C GLY A 28 -20.47 -6.27 5.37
N ASN A 29 -19.52 -6.52 6.27
CA ASN A 29 -18.78 -5.45 6.94
C ASN A 29 -17.96 -4.57 5.97
N LEU A 30 -17.38 -5.13 4.90
CA LEU A 30 -16.70 -4.30 3.90
C LEU A 30 -17.67 -3.30 3.24
N ALA A 31 -18.89 -3.71 2.94
CA ALA A 31 -19.91 -2.81 2.39
C ALA A 31 -20.32 -1.74 3.41
N GLU A 32 -20.46 -2.10 4.69
CA GLU A 32 -20.73 -1.13 5.76
C GLU A 32 -19.62 -0.08 5.88
N LEU A 33 -18.35 -0.46 5.77
CA LEU A 33 -17.22 0.49 5.81
C LEU A 33 -17.21 1.45 4.61
N ILE A 34 -17.64 0.99 3.43
CA ILE A 34 -17.81 1.86 2.26
C ILE A 34 -18.89 2.89 2.53
N ASP A 35 -20.04 2.45 3.05
CA ASP A 35 -21.22 3.30 3.25
C ASP A 35 -21.09 4.26 4.44
N GLN A 36 -20.46 3.82 5.53
CA GLN A 36 -20.45 4.54 6.80
C GLN A 36 -19.11 5.21 7.13
N SER A 37 -18.01 4.68 6.60
CA SER A 37 -16.65 5.16 6.88
C SER A 37 -15.93 5.71 5.64
N HIS A 38 -16.65 5.91 4.54
CA HIS A 38 -16.14 6.47 3.28
C HIS A 38 -14.92 5.70 2.73
N VAL A 39 -14.82 4.40 3.04
CA VAL A 39 -13.75 3.55 2.52
C VAL A 39 -13.96 3.34 1.02
N VAL A 40 -12.93 3.60 0.22
CA VAL A 40 -12.99 3.54 -1.25
C VAL A 40 -11.91 2.63 -1.86
N GLY A 41 -11.21 1.86 -1.03
CA GLY A 41 -10.25 0.86 -1.50
C GLY A 41 -9.70 -0.01 -0.38
N VAL A 42 -9.01 -1.09 -0.77
CA VAL A 42 -8.46 -2.08 0.16
C VAL A 42 -7.06 -2.50 -0.27
N THR A 43 -6.17 -2.71 0.70
CA THR A 43 -4.87 -3.36 0.49
C THR A 43 -4.75 -4.66 1.26
N THR A 44 -4.13 -5.66 0.64
CA THR A 44 -3.69 -6.88 1.32
C THR A 44 -2.17 -6.87 1.53
N ASN A 45 -1.72 -7.78 2.38
CA ASN A 45 -0.32 -8.18 2.56
C ASN A 45 -0.29 -9.61 3.15
N PRO A 46 0.88 -10.28 3.22
CA PRO A 46 0.95 -11.66 3.66
C PRO A 46 0.52 -11.87 5.11
N SER A 47 0.78 -10.91 6.02
CA SER A 47 0.41 -11.05 7.43
C SER A 47 -1.10 -10.93 7.66
N ILE A 48 -1.79 -10.09 6.88
CA ILE A 48 -3.26 -10.01 6.85
C ILE A 48 -3.86 -11.38 6.51
N PHE A 49 -3.40 -12.01 5.42
CA PHE A 49 -3.89 -13.32 5.01
C PHE A 49 -3.49 -14.43 5.98
N GLN A 50 -2.26 -14.39 6.52
CA GLN A 50 -1.80 -15.35 7.52
C GLN A 50 -2.73 -15.35 8.73
N LYS A 51 -3.06 -14.17 9.26
CA LYS A 51 -3.98 -14.03 10.39
C LYS A 51 -5.38 -14.51 10.02
N ALA A 52 -5.90 -14.13 8.86
CA ALA A 52 -7.25 -14.49 8.43
C ALA A 52 -7.42 -16.01 8.26
N ILE A 53 -6.45 -16.67 7.60
CA ILE A 53 -6.50 -18.12 7.32
C ILE A 53 -6.29 -18.92 8.61
N SER A 54 -5.30 -18.55 9.44
CA SER A 54 -5.00 -19.27 10.68
C SER A 54 -6.10 -19.20 11.74
N GLN A 55 -6.95 -18.17 11.69
CA GLN A 55 -8.10 -18.05 12.59
C GLN A 55 -9.33 -18.86 12.13
N GLY A 56 -9.31 -19.50 10.95
CA GLY A 56 -10.38 -20.36 10.45
C GLY A 56 -11.68 -19.63 10.05
N ASP A 57 -11.67 -18.30 10.07
CA ASP A 57 -12.86 -17.46 9.91
C ASP A 57 -13.36 -17.43 8.44
N GLY A 58 -14.06 -18.49 8.03
CA GLY A 58 -14.74 -18.62 6.72
C GLY A 58 -13.97 -19.43 5.66
N TYR A 59 -12.79 -19.96 5.98
CA TYR A 59 -11.94 -20.66 5.00
C TYR A 59 -12.12 -22.18 4.97
N ASP A 60 -12.76 -22.77 5.98
CA ASP A 60 -12.82 -24.23 6.17
C ASP A 60 -13.29 -25.02 4.95
N GLN A 61 -14.39 -24.61 4.31
CA GLN A 61 -14.94 -25.34 3.17
C GLN A 61 -13.97 -25.35 1.98
N GLN A 62 -13.41 -24.19 1.63
CA GLN A 62 -12.46 -24.11 0.52
C GLN A 62 -11.16 -24.86 0.85
N LEU A 63 -10.65 -24.74 2.08
CA LEU A 63 -9.48 -25.49 2.52
C LEU A 63 -9.71 -27.00 2.48
N ALA A 64 -10.90 -27.48 2.87
CA ALA A 64 -11.26 -28.89 2.79
C ALA A 64 -11.30 -29.38 1.34
N ASP A 65 -11.89 -28.61 0.42
CA ASP A 65 -11.92 -28.95 -1.01
C ASP A 65 -10.51 -28.98 -1.63
N LEU A 66 -9.66 -28.03 -1.25
CA LEU A 66 -8.25 -27.97 -1.68
C LEU A 66 -7.44 -29.14 -1.11
N ALA A 67 -7.63 -29.46 0.18
CA ALA A 67 -6.98 -30.58 0.85
C ALA A 67 -7.40 -31.93 0.24
N ALA A 68 -8.69 -32.13 -0.06
CA ALA A 68 -9.20 -33.31 -0.74
C ALA A 68 -8.59 -33.50 -2.13
N ARG A 69 -8.30 -32.40 -2.84
CA ARG A 69 -7.62 -32.40 -4.14
C ARG A 69 -6.09 -32.52 -4.06
N ARG A 70 -5.51 -32.44 -2.86
CA ARG A 70 -4.05 -32.48 -2.62
C ARG A 70 -3.26 -31.46 -3.45
N VAL A 71 -3.80 -30.24 -3.59
CA VAL A 71 -3.07 -29.12 -4.24
C VAL A 71 -1.84 -28.74 -3.42
N THR A 72 -0.86 -28.06 -4.04
CA THR A 72 0.27 -27.53 -3.25
C THR A 72 -0.17 -26.35 -2.38
N VAL A 73 0.62 -26.04 -1.34
CA VAL A 73 0.34 -24.91 -0.46
C VAL A 73 0.40 -23.57 -1.20
N GLU A 74 1.33 -23.43 -2.15
CA GLU A 74 1.44 -22.24 -3.01
C GLU A 74 0.20 -22.05 -3.88
N GLU A 75 -0.29 -23.15 -4.49
CA GLU A 75 -1.53 -23.13 -5.27
C GLU A 75 -2.73 -22.78 -4.39
N ALA A 76 -2.82 -23.36 -3.20
CA ALA A 76 -3.90 -23.08 -2.25
C ALA A 76 -3.94 -21.60 -1.85
N ILE A 77 -2.80 -21.01 -1.46
CA ILE A 77 -2.72 -19.59 -1.12
C ILE A 77 -3.17 -18.73 -2.29
N ARG A 78 -2.69 -19.00 -3.51
CA ARG A 78 -3.11 -18.22 -4.68
C ARG A 78 -4.59 -18.37 -4.97
N MET A 79 -5.17 -19.57 -4.85
CA MET A 79 -6.62 -19.77 -5.03
C MET A 79 -7.46 -19.06 -3.97
N ILE A 80 -7.03 -19.07 -2.70
CA ILE A 80 -7.75 -18.41 -1.60
C ILE A 80 -7.67 -16.89 -1.75
N THR A 81 -6.45 -16.35 -1.85
CA THR A 81 -6.20 -14.91 -1.86
C THR A 81 -6.78 -14.23 -3.11
N THR A 82 -6.71 -14.86 -4.28
CA THR A 82 -7.31 -14.30 -5.50
C THR A 82 -8.84 -14.38 -5.50
N ALA A 83 -9.44 -15.37 -4.84
CA ALA A 83 -10.89 -15.43 -4.64
C ALA A 83 -11.36 -14.28 -3.75
N ASP A 84 -10.73 -14.08 -2.59
CA ASP A 84 -11.10 -12.99 -1.67
C ASP A 84 -10.93 -11.62 -2.32
N VAL A 85 -9.84 -11.41 -3.06
CA VAL A 85 -9.60 -10.15 -3.78
C VAL A 85 -10.63 -9.94 -4.90
N ARG A 86 -11.05 -11.00 -5.59
CA ARG A 86 -12.11 -10.92 -6.61
C ARG A 86 -13.44 -10.53 -5.99
N ASP A 87 -13.82 -11.16 -4.88
CA ASP A 87 -15.08 -10.88 -4.20
C ASP A 87 -15.09 -9.46 -3.60
N ALA A 88 -13.97 -9.02 -3.02
CA ALA A 88 -13.80 -7.64 -2.55
C ALA A 88 -13.86 -6.62 -3.70
N ALA A 89 -13.26 -6.96 -4.85
CA ALA A 89 -13.32 -6.14 -6.05
C ALA A 89 -14.76 -6.02 -6.59
N ASP A 90 -15.57 -7.08 -6.49
CA ASP A 90 -17.00 -7.03 -6.83
C ASP A 90 -17.79 -6.12 -5.87
N ILE A 91 -17.49 -6.16 -4.57
CA ILE A 91 -18.10 -5.24 -3.59
C ILE A 91 -17.74 -3.77 -3.85
N LEU A 92 -16.47 -3.49 -4.20
CA LEU A 92 -15.98 -2.14 -4.48
C LEU A 92 -16.30 -1.66 -5.91
N ARG A 93 -16.93 -2.49 -6.74
CA ARG A 93 -17.22 -2.18 -8.14
C ARG A 93 -18.08 -0.92 -8.32
N PRO A 94 -19.13 -0.65 -7.52
CA PRO A 94 -19.91 0.58 -7.64
C PRO A 94 -19.07 1.84 -7.43
N VAL A 95 -18.12 1.82 -6.49
CA VAL A 95 -17.19 2.94 -6.24
C VAL A 95 -16.23 3.11 -7.43
N PHE A 96 -15.72 2.01 -7.96
CA PHE A 96 -14.86 2.03 -9.15
C PHE A 96 -15.59 2.65 -10.35
N ASP A 97 -16.82 2.22 -10.64
CA ASP A 97 -17.59 2.76 -11.77
C ASP A 97 -17.95 4.25 -11.54
N ALA A 98 -18.33 4.64 -10.32
CA ALA A 98 -18.71 6.01 -9.98
C ALA A 98 -17.54 7.01 -10.02
N THR A 99 -16.31 6.52 -9.84
CA THR A 99 -15.08 7.34 -9.85
C THR A 99 -14.30 7.20 -11.15
N GLU A 100 -14.90 6.61 -12.20
CA GLU A 100 -14.26 6.35 -13.49
C GLU A 100 -12.93 5.58 -13.34
N GLY A 101 -12.90 4.68 -12.35
CA GLY A 101 -11.76 3.90 -11.98
C GLY A 101 -10.74 4.61 -11.10
N GLN A 102 -10.92 5.86 -10.69
CA GLN A 102 -9.97 6.48 -9.77
C GLN A 102 -9.86 5.65 -8.46
N ASP A 103 -10.98 5.28 -7.86
CA ASP A 103 -11.06 4.49 -6.63
C ASP A 103 -11.82 3.17 -6.84
N GLY A 104 -12.35 2.58 -5.76
CA GLY A 104 -12.94 1.24 -5.74
C GLY A 104 -11.90 0.13 -5.96
N ARG A 105 -10.65 0.34 -5.52
CA ARG A 105 -9.50 -0.50 -5.87
C ARG A 105 -9.19 -1.55 -4.80
N VAL A 106 -8.76 -2.74 -5.22
CA VAL A 106 -8.27 -3.80 -4.33
C VAL A 106 -6.86 -4.23 -4.74
N SER A 107 -5.90 -4.15 -3.83
CA SER A 107 -4.51 -4.53 -4.11
C SER A 107 -4.19 -5.96 -3.67
N ILE A 108 -3.55 -6.74 -4.54
CA ILE A 108 -3.02 -8.08 -4.26
C ILE A 108 -1.53 -8.14 -4.54
N GLU A 109 -0.74 -8.73 -3.64
CA GLU A 109 0.72 -8.74 -3.73
C GLU A 109 1.29 -9.96 -4.47
N VAL A 110 2.35 -9.70 -5.25
CA VAL A 110 3.26 -10.74 -5.73
C VAL A 110 3.94 -11.45 -4.56
N ASP A 111 4.54 -12.61 -4.79
CA ASP A 111 5.34 -13.30 -3.79
C ASP A 111 6.54 -12.43 -3.41
N PRO A 112 6.68 -12.03 -2.13
CA PRO A 112 7.79 -11.17 -1.69
C PRO A 112 9.17 -11.78 -1.96
N ARG A 113 9.29 -13.11 -2.04
CA ARG A 113 10.55 -13.81 -2.34
C ARG A 113 11.03 -13.53 -3.78
N LEU A 114 10.17 -12.99 -4.63
CA LEU A 114 10.50 -12.55 -5.99
C LEU A 114 10.94 -11.09 -6.06
N ALA A 115 11.02 -10.36 -4.93
CA ALA A 115 11.31 -8.92 -4.91
C ALA A 115 12.61 -8.55 -5.63
N HIS A 116 13.57 -9.47 -5.76
CA HIS A 116 14.84 -9.26 -6.46
C HIS A 116 14.91 -9.93 -7.85
N ASN A 117 13.79 -10.44 -8.39
CA ASN A 117 13.72 -11.13 -9.67
C ASN A 117 12.67 -10.50 -10.61
N THR A 118 13.12 -9.55 -11.42
CA THR A 118 12.26 -8.80 -12.36
C THR A 118 11.40 -9.70 -13.25
N ALA A 119 11.99 -10.73 -13.88
CA ALA A 119 11.28 -11.58 -14.83
C ALA A 119 10.17 -12.40 -14.15
N ALA A 120 10.47 -12.95 -12.96
CA ALA A 120 9.51 -13.72 -12.18
C ALA A 120 8.38 -12.82 -11.65
N THR A 121 8.70 -11.63 -11.13
CA THR A 121 7.69 -10.64 -10.70
C THR A 121 6.72 -10.28 -11.83
N VAL A 122 7.24 -10.03 -13.05
CA VAL A 122 6.40 -9.70 -14.21
C VAL A 122 5.52 -10.89 -14.62
N ALA A 123 6.04 -12.12 -14.54
CA ALA A 123 5.27 -13.32 -14.85
C ALA A 123 4.12 -13.50 -13.84
N GLU A 124 4.40 -13.36 -12.56
CA GLU A 124 3.40 -13.51 -11.51
C GLU A 124 2.36 -12.37 -11.54
N ALA A 125 2.78 -11.13 -11.80
CA ALA A 125 1.86 -10.01 -11.95
C ALA A 125 0.78 -10.27 -13.02
N LYS A 126 1.18 -10.85 -14.16
CA LYS A 126 0.24 -11.27 -15.22
C LYS A 126 -0.69 -12.39 -14.74
N GLN A 127 -0.14 -13.37 -14.05
CA GLN A 127 -0.91 -14.49 -13.52
C GLN A 127 -1.95 -14.02 -12.51
N LEU A 128 -1.59 -13.13 -11.59
CA LEU A 128 -2.52 -12.56 -10.61
C LEU A 128 -3.61 -11.73 -11.29
N ALA A 129 -3.25 -10.90 -12.27
CA ALA A 129 -4.25 -10.13 -13.02
C ALA A 129 -5.25 -11.06 -13.75
N TRP A 130 -4.76 -12.13 -14.36
CA TRP A 130 -5.60 -13.14 -15.02
C TRP A 130 -6.44 -13.95 -14.03
N LEU A 131 -5.88 -14.33 -12.88
CA LEU A 131 -6.61 -15.08 -11.86
C LEU A 131 -7.71 -14.25 -11.24
N VAL A 132 -7.45 -12.99 -10.86
CA VAL A 132 -8.48 -12.15 -10.23
C VAL A 132 -9.54 -11.74 -11.26
N ASP A 133 -9.13 -11.37 -12.47
CA ASP A 133 -10.01 -11.00 -13.59
C ASP A 133 -11.03 -9.92 -13.23
N ARG A 134 -10.54 -8.83 -12.62
CA ARG A 134 -11.33 -7.63 -12.31
C ARG A 134 -10.56 -6.36 -12.67
N PRO A 135 -11.22 -5.36 -13.29
CA PRO A 135 -10.55 -4.15 -13.77
C PRO A 135 -10.10 -3.22 -12.63
N ASN A 136 -10.69 -3.39 -11.44
CA ASN A 136 -10.39 -2.60 -10.26
C ASN A 136 -9.31 -3.22 -9.35
N THR A 137 -8.61 -4.25 -9.81
CA THR A 137 -7.47 -4.85 -9.10
C THR A 137 -6.17 -4.10 -9.38
N LEU A 138 -5.36 -3.94 -8.34
CA LEU A 138 -3.97 -3.49 -8.44
C LEU A 138 -3.03 -4.63 -8.08
N ILE A 139 -2.02 -4.87 -8.92
CA ILE A 139 -0.94 -5.78 -8.54
C ILE A 139 0.06 -5.00 -7.70
N LYS A 140 0.30 -5.46 -6.47
CA LYS A 140 1.22 -4.83 -5.54
C LYS A 140 2.62 -5.37 -5.78
N ILE A 141 3.55 -4.47 -6.12
CA ILE A 141 4.95 -4.80 -6.48
C ILE A 141 5.90 -3.95 -5.63
N PRO A 142 6.88 -4.56 -4.94
CA PRO A 142 7.82 -3.81 -4.11
C PRO A 142 8.77 -2.97 -4.97
N ALA A 143 9.08 -1.76 -4.50
CA ALA A 143 9.96 -0.79 -5.14
C ALA A 143 11.44 -1.11 -4.94
N THR A 144 11.84 -2.38 -4.96
CA THR A 144 13.27 -2.71 -4.98
C THR A 144 13.89 -2.27 -6.32
N LYS A 145 15.21 -2.23 -6.42
CA LYS A 145 15.91 -1.97 -7.70
C LYS A 145 15.45 -2.90 -8.83
N ALA A 146 15.18 -4.18 -8.53
CA ALA A 146 14.69 -5.15 -9.49
C ALA A 146 13.16 -5.03 -9.74
N GLY A 147 12.42 -4.48 -8.78
CA GLY A 147 10.99 -4.20 -8.90
C GLY A 147 10.67 -3.05 -9.85
N LEU A 148 11.52 -2.02 -9.93
CA LEU A 148 11.32 -0.87 -10.84
C LEU A 148 11.12 -1.25 -12.32
N PRO A 149 11.98 -2.08 -12.95
CA PRO A 149 11.70 -2.54 -14.30
C PRO A 149 10.47 -3.47 -14.37
N ALA A 150 10.15 -4.23 -13.31
CA ALA A 150 8.94 -5.05 -13.28
C ALA A 150 7.66 -4.21 -13.25
N ILE A 151 7.66 -3.11 -12.51
CA ILE A 151 6.59 -2.11 -12.48
C ILE A 151 6.39 -1.53 -13.89
N THR A 152 7.48 -1.08 -14.53
CA THR A 152 7.45 -0.56 -15.90
C THR A 152 6.84 -1.56 -16.89
N GLU A 153 7.28 -2.81 -16.86
CA GLU A 153 6.79 -3.87 -17.75
C GLU A 153 5.33 -4.26 -17.48
N THR A 154 4.90 -4.21 -16.23
CA THR A 154 3.53 -4.55 -15.82
C THR A 154 2.55 -3.46 -16.28
N ILE A 155 2.89 -2.20 -16.03
CA ILE A 155 2.11 -1.04 -16.49
C ILE A 155 2.08 -0.98 -18.02
N GLY A 156 3.20 -1.26 -18.68
CA GLY A 156 3.29 -1.32 -20.15
C GLY A 156 2.35 -2.33 -20.80
N ARG A 157 1.77 -3.25 -20.02
CA ARG A 157 0.77 -4.25 -20.45
C ARG A 157 -0.67 -3.84 -20.12
N GLY A 158 -0.87 -2.64 -19.58
CA GLY A 158 -2.18 -2.16 -19.15
C GLY A 158 -2.61 -2.68 -17.77
N ILE A 159 -1.70 -3.31 -17.01
CA ILE A 159 -2.01 -3.81 -15.66
C ILE A 159 -1.74 -2.69 -14.66
N SER A 160 -2.74 -2.35 -13.87
CA SER A 160 -2.63 -1.32 -12.84
C SER A 160 -1.83 -1.83 -11.63
N VAL A 161 -0.97 -0.98 -11.06
CA VAL A 161 0.04 -1.39 -10.06
C VAL A 161 -0.06 -0.55 -8.79
N ASN A 162 -0.04 -1.22 -7.64
CA ASN A 162 0.25 -0.59 -6.35
C ASN A 162 1.75 -0.77 -6.07
N VAL A 163 2.54 0.29 -6.16
CA VAL A 163 3.97 0.19 -5.84
C VAL A 163 4.13 0.25 -4.33
N THR A 164 4.86 -0.69 -3.71
CA THR A 164 4.99 -0.78 -2.24
C THR A 164 6.45 -0.72 -1.76
N LEU A 165 6.66 -0.66 -0.45
CA LEU A 165 7.97 -0.57 0.21
C LEU A 165 8.80 0.64 -0.26
N ILE A 166 8.14 1.81 -0.38
CA ILE A 166 8.82 3.07 -0.69
C ILE A 166 9.12 3.79 0.62
N PHE A 167 10.41 3.99 0.91
CA PHE A 167 10.87 4.66 2.14
C PHE A 167 11.65 5.94 1.87
N SER A 168 12.33 6.04 0.73
CA SER A 168 13.20 7.17 0.39
C SER A 168 12.66 8.05 -0.72
N LEU A 169 13.04 9.33 -0.70
CA LEU A 169 12.72 10.30 -1.76
C LEU A 169 13.37 9.89 -3.10
N GLU A 170 14.60 9.39 -3.07
CA GLU A 170 15.28 8.88 -4.27
C GLU A 170 14.49 7.72 -4.88
N ARG A 171 14.11 6.75 -4.04
CA ARG A 171 13.34 5.60 -4.50
C ARG A 171 11.99 6.04 -5.06
N TYR A 172 11.32 7.00 -4.42
CA TYR A 172 10.04 7.47 -4.90
C TYR A 172 10.13 8.14 -6.27
N ARG A 173 11.16 8.94 -6.53
CA ARG A 173 11.41 9.49 -7.87
C ARG A 173 11.65 8.39 -8.90
N ALA A 174 12.40 7.35 -8.54
CA ALA A 174 12.62 6.20 -9.42
C ALA A 174 11.32 5.41 -9.70
N VAL A 175 10.40 5.34 -8.72
CA VAL A 175 9.07 4.75 -8.89
C VAL A 175 8.22 5.55 -9.87
N MET A 176 8.20 6.87 -9.75
CA MET A 176 7.48 7.73 -10.69
C MET A 176 8.09 7.66 -12.09
N ASP A 177 9.41 7.58 -12.22
CA ASP A 177 10.08 7.35 -13.51
C ASP A 177 9.65 6.02 -14.16
N ALA A 178 9.65 4.93 -13.39
CA ALA A 178 9.18 3.62 -13.84
C ALA A 178 7.69 3.64 -14.24
N TYR A 179 6.86 4.38 -13.52
CA TYR A 179 5.45 4.57 -13.85
C TYR A 179 5.27 5.27 -15.20
N LEU A 180 5.93 6.42 -15.39
CA LEU A 180 5.86 7.17 -16.65
C LEU A 180 6.40 6.33 -17.82
N ALA A 181 7.50 5.59 -17.62
CA ALA A 181 8.05 4.67 -18.63
C ALA A 181 7.07 3.54 -18.99
N GLY A 182 6.34 3.03 -18.00
CA GLY A 182 5.30 2.02 -18.21
C GLY A 182 4.14 2.57 -19.04
N LEU A 183 3.66 3.78 -18.73
CA LEU A 183 2.61 4.45 -19.52
C LEU A 183 3.07 4.72 -20.95
N GLU A 184 4.33 5.12 -21.15
CA GLU A 184 4.91 5.32 -22.49
C GLU A 184 4.92 4.02 -23.30
N LYS A 185 5.26 2.89 -22.68
CA LYS A 185 5.17 1.56 -23.32
C LYS A 185 3.74 1.17 -23.65
N ALA A 186 2.80 1.39 -22.73
CA ALA A 186 1.38 1.13 -22.96
C ALA A 186 0.83 1.96 -24.13
N LYS A 187 1.21 3.24 -24.19
CA LYS A 187 0.85 4.16 -25.29
C LYS A 187 1.40 3.67 -26.62
N ALA A 188 2.67 3.27 -26.66
CA ALA A 188 3.31 2.73 -27.85
C ALA A 188 2.66 1.42 -28.32
N ALA A 189 2.12 0.63 -27.39
CA ALA A 189 1.34 -0.58 -27.68
C ALA A 189 -0.12 -0.31 -28.08
N GLY A 190 -0.55 0.96 -28.13
CA GLY A 190 -1.93 1.33 -28.48
C GLY A 190 -2.96 1.05 -27.39
N LEU A 191 -2.53 0.90 -26.13
CA LEU A 191 -3.42 0.71 -24.99
C LEU A 191 -4.06 2.03 -24.54
N ASP A 192 -5.27 1.94 -24.03
CA ASP A 192 -6.02 3.04 -23.45
C ASP A 192 -5.46 3.40 -22.07
N LEU A 193 -4.72 4.51 -22.00
CA LEU A 193 -4.06 4.94 -20.76
C LEU A 193 -5.04 5.36 -19.66
N SER A 194 -6.27 5.72 -20.02
CA SER A 194 -7.28 6.14 -19.04
C SER A 194 -7.70 4.99 -18.11
N LYS A 195 -7.45 3.74 -18.51
CA LYS A 195 -7.74 2.54 -17.71
C LYS A 195 -6.58 2.09 -16.83
N ILE A 196 -5.41 2.71 -16.97
CA ILE A 196 -4.20 2.35 -16.24
C ILE A 196 -4.06 3.31 -15.07
N HIS A 197 -4.09 2.75 -13.86
CA HIS A 197 -3.93 3.50 -12.63
C HIS A 197 -2.77 2.95 -11.81
N SER A 198 -2.22 3.80 -10.95
CA SER A 198 -1.23 3.38 -10.00
C SER A 198 -1.29 4.23 -8.74
N VAL A 199 -0.90 3.62 -7.63
CA VAL A 199 -0.61 4.28 -6.36
C VAL A 199 0.81 3.94 -5.94
N ALA A 200 1.46 4.85 -5.22
CA ALA A 200 2.80 4.67 -4.69
C ALA A 200 2.75 4.67 -3.15
N SER A 201 2.73 3.48 -2.56
CA SER A 201 2.66 3.24 -1.12
C SER A 201 3.97 3.62 -0.43
N PHE A 202 4.02 4.87 0.03
CA PHE A 202 5.10 5.49 0.78
C PHE A 202 4.89 5.28 2.28
N PHE A 203 5.83 4.58 2.93
CA PHE A 203 5.70 4.14 4.31
C PHE A 203 6.05 5.25 5.30
N VAL A 204 5.17 5.48 6.27
CA VAL A 204 5.27 6.60 7.21
C VAL A 204 5.85 6.15 8.56
N SER A 205 5.08 5.45 9.40
CA SER A 205 5.44 5.24 10.82
C SER A 205 6.77 4.51 11.05
N ARG A 206 7.24 3.72 10.08
CA ARG A 206 8.50 2.97 10.19
C ARG A 206 9.72 3.90 10.22
N VAL A 207 9.62 5.06 9.59
CA VAL A 207 10.69 6.07 9.56
C VAL A 207 10.91 6.66 10.94
N ASP A 208 9.83 7.08 11.62
CA ASP A 208 9.94 7.58 13.00
C ASP A 208 10.40 6.46 13.93
N THR A 209 9.90 5.23 13.78
CA THR A 209 10.29 4.11 14.66
C THR A 209 11.81 3.89 14.68
N GLU A 210 12.46 3.91 13.51
CA GLU A 210 13.91 3.70 13.43
C GLU A 210 14.71 4.96 13.77
N ILE A 211 14.28 6.15 13.31
CA ILE A 211 14.99 7.40 13.63
C ILE A 211 14.90 7.71 15.12
N ASP A 212 13.73 7.58 15.73
CA ASP A 212 13.52 7.87 17.14
C ASP A 212 14.34 6.93 18.04
N LYS A 213 14.48 5.66 17.64
CA LYS A 213 15.38 4.70 18.30
C LYS A 213 16.84 5.16 18.23
N ARG A 214 17.30 5.67 17.08
CA ARG A 214 18.66 6.22 16.93
C ARG A 214 18.84 7.51 17.70
N LEU A 215 17.83 8.38 17.74
CA LEU A 215 17.84 9.62 18.55
C LEU A 215 17.86 9.32 20.06
N ASP A 216 17.15 8.29 20.52
CA ASP A 216 17.20 7.82 21.91
C ASP A 216 18.62 7.37 22.29
N ALA A 217 19.35 6.74 21.36
CA ALA A 217 20.75 6.37 21.57
C ALA A 217 21.71 7.57 21.63
N VAL A 218 21.37 8.70 20.98
CA VAL A 218 22.13 9.96 21.10
C VAL A 218 21.89 10.60 22.47
N GLY A 219 20.64 10.62 22.94
CA GLY A 219 20.28 10.97 24.33
C GLY A 219 20.35 12.46 24.71
N SER A 220 20.67 13.37 23.78
CA SER A 220 20.67 14.82 24.03
C SER A 220 19.25 15.39 24.07
N ASP A 221 19.06 16.59 24.65
CA ASP A 221 17.75 17.23 24.69
C ASP A 221 17.28 17.68 23.30
N GLU A 222 18.22 18.03 22.41
CA GLU A 222 17.93 18.28 20.99
C GLU A 222 17.46 17.00 20.28
N ALA A 223 18.06 15.85 20.60
CA ALA A 223 17.63 14.57 20.04
C ALA A 223 16.22 14.19 20.47
N LYS A 224 15.89 14.36 21.76
CA LYS A 224 14.51 14.18 22.27
C LYS A 224 13.53 15.11 21.59
N ALA A 225 13.91 16.37 21.36
CA ALA A 225 13.06 17.35 20.68
C ALA A 225 12.87 17.07 19.18
N ALA A 226 13.71 16.23 18.57
CA ALA A 226 13.63 15.85 17.16
C ALA A 226 12.72 14.62 16.90
N LYS A 227 12.35 13.87 17.94
CA LYS A 227 11.53 12.66 17.83
C LYS A 227 10.14 12.91 17.22
N GLY A 228 9.61 11.93 16.50
CA GLY A 228 8.25 11.94 15.93
C GLY A 228 8.03 12.96 14.80
N LYS A 229 9.10 13.52 14.23
CA LYS A 229 9.03 14.53 13.15
C LYS A 229 9.45 13.99 11.79
N SER A 230 10.26 12.94 11.75
CA SER A 230 10.98 12.53 10.56
C SER A 230 10.08 11.86 9.53
N ALA A 231 9.12 11.06 9.97
CA ALA A 231 8.17 10.41 9.08
C ALA A 231 7.27 11.42 8.35
N LEU A 232 6.74 12.41 9.08
CA LEU A 232 5.95 13.50 8.48
C LEU A 232 6.80 14.32 7.52
N ALA A 233 8.02 14.69 7.93
CA ALA A 233 8.94 15.42 7.07
C ALA A 233 9.24 14.65 5.77
N ASN A 234 9.55 13.37 5.87
CA ASN A 234 9.83 12.51 4.73
C ASN A 234 8.63 12.41 3.78
N ALA A 235 7.42 12.17 4.30
CA ALA A 235 6.20 12.07 3.49
C ALA A 235 5.82 13.42 2.82
N ARG A 236 6.02 14.55 3.51
CA ARG A 236 5.78 15.89 2.94
C ARG A 236 6.71 16.18 1.77
N LEU A 237 7.99 15.83 1.89
CA LEU A 237 8.96 15.96 0.80
C LEU A 237 8.70 14.95 -0.33
N ALA A 238 8.11 13.79 -0.02
CA ALA A 238 7.64 12.87 -1.06
C ALA A 238 6.52 13.53 -1.88
N TYR A 239 5.57 14.20 -1.22
CA TYR A 239 4.51 14.95 -1.92
C TYR A 239 5.06 16.09 -2.78
N GLU A 240 6.06 16.84 -2.30
CA GLU A 240 6.76 17.85 -3.12
C GLU A 240 7.38 17.23 -4.38
N ALA A 241 8.07 16.09 -4.24
CA ALA A 241 8.62 15.38 -5.40
C ALA A 241 7.54 14.92 -6.39
N TYR A 242 6.36 14.50 -5.89
CA TYR A 242 5.20 14.18 -6.70
C TYR A 242 4.70 15.41 -7.48
N GLU A 243 4.55 16.56 -6.81
CA GLU A 243 4.13 17.80 -7.48
C GLU A 243 5.10 18.19 -8.60
N GLU A 244 6.40 18.12 -8.36
CA GLU A 244 7.43 18.42 -9.35
C GLU A 244 7.38 17.50 -10.57
N VAL A 245 7.34 16.18 -10.37
CA VAL A 245 7.35 15.20 -11.47
C VAL A 245 6.09 15.30 -12.31
N PHE A 246 4.92 15.43 -11.66
CA PHE A 246 3.63 15.52 -12.35
C PHE A 246 3.25 16.95 -12.78
N ALA A 247 4.18 17.91 -12.67
CA ALA A 247 4.11 19.22 -13.35
C ALA A 247 5.00 19.30 -14.60
N GLY A 248 5.86 18.30 -14.84
CA GLY A 248 6.84 18.31 -15.93
C GLY A 248 6.26 18.01 -17.31
N GLU A 249 7.04 18.34 -18.36
CA GLU A 249 6.64 18.16 -19.77
C GLU A 249 6.36 16.70 -20.13
N ARG A 250 7.12 15.76 -19.57
CA ARG A 250 6.93 14.32 -19.78
C ARG A 250 5.54 13.87 -19.31
N TRP A 251 5.10 14.34 -18.14
CA TRP A 251 3.74 14.09 -17.67
C TRP A 251 2.70 14.76 -18.58
N ALA A 252 2.89 16.03 -18.94
CA ALA A 252 1.95 16.76 -19.79
C ALA A 252 1.68 16.07 -21.15
N ALA A 253 2.67 15.34 -21.70
CA ALA A 253 2.50 14.55 -22.93
C ALA A 253 1.68 13.25 -22.74
N LEU A 254 1.70 12.67 -21.54
CA LEU A 254 0.91 11.50 -21.16
C LEU A 254 -0.52 11.90 -20.75
N ASP A 255 -0.66 13.02 -20.04
CA ASP A 255 -1.95 13.62 -19.67
C ASP A 255 -2.80 13.96 -20.91
N LYS A 256 -2.17 14.52 -21.95
CA LYS A 256 -2.82 14.73 -23.28
C LYS A 256 -3.28 13.43 -23.95
N ALA A 257 -2.73 12.28 -23.53
CA ALA A 257 -3.16 10.95 -23.95
C ALA A 257 -4.09 10.29 -22.93
N HIS A 258 -4.70 11.09 -22.04
CA HIS A 258 -5.65 10.68 -21.01
C HIS A 258 -5.07 9.70 -19.97
N ALA A 259 -3.77 9.75 -19.70
CA ALA A 259 -3.17 8.99 -18.62
C ALA A 259 -3.61 9.52 -17.23
N ASN A 260 -3.55 8.66 -16.22
CA ASN A 260 -3.82 9.02 -14.82
C ASN A 260 -2.52 9.35 -14.06
N LYS A 261 -2.56 10.28 -13.10
CA LYS A 261 -1.42 10.50 -12.20
C LYS A 261 -1.26 9.29 -11.26
N GLN A 262 -0.03 8.89 -10.96
CA GLN A 262 0.23 7.94 -9.88
C GLN A 262 0.07 8.66 -8.55
N ARG A 263 -0.97 8.33 -7.79
CA ARG A 263 -1.26 8.99 -6.51
C ARG A 263 -0.25 8.56 -5.44
N PRO A 264 0.30 9.48 -4.63
CA PRO A 264 0.96 9.12 -3.38
C PRO A 264 -0.04 8.39 -2.49
N LEU A 265 0.39 7.26 -1.90
CA LEU A 265 -0.38 6.51 -0.91
C LEU A 265 0.41 6.45 0.39
N TRP A 266 -0.12 7.03 1.46
CA TRP A 266 0.49 6.95 2.79
C TRP A 266 0.17 5.59 3.41
N ALA A 267 1.21 4.77 3.57
CA ALA A 267 1.12 3.42 4.13
C ALA A 267 1.78 3.35 5.50
N SER A 268 1.42 2.33 6.29
CA SER A 268 1.90 2.20 7.67
C SER A 268 1.61 3.47 8.48
N THR A 269 0.38 3.94 8.44
CA THR A 269 -0.07 5.20 9.09
C THR A 269 -0.63 4.99 10.49
N GLY A 270 -0.68 3.75 10.99
CA GLY A 270 -0.94 3.47 12.40
C GLY A 270 0.26 3.85 13.26
N VAL A 271 0.05 4.79 14.20
CA VAL A 271 1.05 5.30 15.13
C VAL A 271 1.58 4.20 16.05
N LYS A 272 2.90 4.19 16.30
CA LYS A 272 3.59 3.15 17.08
C LYS A 272 3.99 3.60 18.49
N ASP A 273 4.17 4.91 18.69
CA ASP A 273 4.46 5.50 19.98
C ASP A 273 3.17 6.02 20.63
N PRO A 274 2.75 5.49 21.80
CA PRO A 274 1.54 5.94 22.48
C PRO A 274 1.62 7.39 23.00
N ALA A 275 2.79 8.02 23.00
CA ALA A 275 2.94 9.44 23.33
C ALA A 275 2.51 10.37 22.20
N LEU A 276 2.42 9.86 20.96
CA LEU A 276 1.92 10.60 19.80
C LEU A 276 0.41 10.43 19.67
N LYS A 277 -0.27 11.43 19.09
CA LYS A 277 -1.69 11.30 18.73
C LYS A 277 -1.84 10.13 17.77
N ASP A 278 -2.74 9.19 18.03
CA ASP A 278 -3.03 8.01 17.18
C ASP A 278 -3.53 8.37 15.77
N THR A 279 -4.02 9.59 15.56
CA THR A 279 -4.44 10.17 14.27
C THR A 279 -3.33 10.92 13.51
N LEU A 280 -2.11 11.02 14.06
CA LEU A 280 -1.03 11.89 13.56
C LEU A 280 -0.77 11.73 12.06
N TYR A 281 -0.51 10.50 11.60
CA TYR A 281 -0.13 10.24 10.21
C TYR A 281 -1.30 10.27 9.22
N VAL A 282 -2.50 10.65 9.68
CA VAL A 282 -3.65 10.95 8.82
C VAL A 282 -3.88 12.45 8.78
N VAL A 283 -4.05 13.09 9.95
CA VAL A 283 -4.37 14.52 10.07
C VAL A 283 -3.25 15.41 9.54
N ASP A 284 -1.99 15.02 9.74
CA ASP A 284 -0.83 15.83 9.36
C ASP A 284 -0.28 15.52 7.94
N LEU A 285 -0.96 14.64 7.19
CA LEU A 285 -0.66 14.24 5.82
C LEU A 285 -1.84 14.42 4.85
N VAL A 286 -2.73 15.37 5.14
CA VAL A 286 -3.85 15.71 4.27
C VAL A 286 -3.35 16.51 3.08
N ALA A 287 -3.50 15.96 1.88
CA ALA A 287 -3.14 16.63 0.63
C ALA A 287 -4.00 16.15 -0.54
N PRO A 288 -4.34 17.01 -1.51
CA PRO A 288 -5.15 16.62 -2.66
C PRO A 288 -4.53 15.48 -3.49
N ASN A 289 -5.38 14.63 -4.06
CA ASN A 289 -5.00 13.51 -4.93
C ASN A 289 -4.04 12.51 -4.25
N THR A 290 -4.26 12.25 -2.97
CA THR A 290 -3.53 11.23 -2.21
C THR A 290 -4.47 10.12 -1.76
N VAL A 291 -3.87 9.03 -1.31
CA VAL A 291 -4.55 7.92 -0.65
C VAL A 291 -3.93 7.75 0.73
N ASN A 292 -4.71 7.37 1.74
CA ASN A 292 -4.18 6.89 3.01
C ASN A 292 -4.74 5.49 3.25
N THR A 293 -3.88 4.48 3.34
CA THR A 293 -4.31 3.11 3.70
C THR A 293 -4.13 2.92 5.19
N MET A 294 -5.24 2.79 5.89
CA MET A 294 -5.31 2.81 7.35
C MET A 294 -5.60 1.41 7.88
N PRO A 295 -4.87 0.95 8.92
CA PRO A 295 -5.39 -0.10 9.79
C PRO A 295 -6.74 0.32 10.38
N GLU A 296 -7.64 -0.63 10.61
CA GLU A 296 -9.00 -0.34 11.12
C GLU A 296 -8.99 0.50 12.41
N ALA A 297 -8.08 0.23 13.35
CA ALA A 297 -7.96 1.03 14.57
C ALA A 297 -7.61 2.51 14.30
N THR A 298 -6.85 2.81 13.24
CA THR A 298 -6.54 4.19 12.84
C THR A 298 -7.74 4.83 12.14
N LEU A 299 -8.46 4.07 11.32
CA LEU A 299 -9.71 4.53 10.71
C LEU A 299 -10.73 4.93 11.78
N ASP A 300 -10.91 4.08 12.81
CA ASP A 300 -11.83 4.31 13.92
C ASP A 300 -11.41 5.54 14.76
N ALA A 301 -10.11 5.70 15.04
CA ALA A 301 -9.60 6.86 15.78
C ALA A 301 -9.87 8.17 15.02
N VAL A 302 -9.67 8.18 13.69
CA VAL A 302 -9.97 9.36 12.87
C VAL A 302 -11.47 9.63 12.84
N ALA A 303 -12.31 8.60 12.75
CA ALA A 303 -13.76 8.75 12.80
C ALA A 303 -14.25 9.37 14.11
N ASP A 304 -13.67 8.95 15.24
CA ASP A 304 -14.04 9.40 16.58
C ASP A 304 -13.57 10.83 16.87
N HIS A 305 -12.30 11.13 16.61
CA HIS A 305 -11.67 12.38 17.06
C HIS A 305 -10.63 12.99 16.08
N GLY A 306 -10.70 12.65 14.79
CA GLY A 306 -9.84 13.25 13.77
C GLY A 306 -10.12 14.74 13.52
N GLU A 307 -9.08 15.57 13.62
CA GLU A 307 -9.17 17.02 13.43
C GLU A 307 -8.73 17.46 12.01
N ILE A 308 -9.60 17.27 11.01
CA ILE A 308 -9.29 17.68 9.63
C ILE A 308 -9.43 19.20 9.45
N THR A 309 -8.32 19.87 9.12
CA THR A 309 -8.23 21.35 9.04
C THR A 309 -7.91 21.88 7.64
N GLY A 310 -7.81 21.01 6.63
CA GLY A 310 -7.45 21.35 5.26
C GLY A 310 -6.19 20.61 4.82
N ASN A 311 -5.59 21.06 3.71
CA ASN A 311 -4.28 20.60 3.27
C ASN A 311 -3.20 20.96 4.31
N THR A 312 -2.57 19.94 4.91
CA THR A 312 -1.52 20.05 5.94
C THR A 312 -0.11 19.74 5.43
N VAL A 313 0.02 19.48 4.12
CA VAL A 313 1.28 19.11 3.47
C VAL A 313 1.86 20.29 2.70
N THR A 314 1.10 20.89 1.78
CA THR A 314 1.60 21.96 0.92
C THR A 314 1.99 23.19 1.77
N GLY A 315 3.16 23.76 1.49
CA GLY A 315 3.71 24.89 2.25
C GLY A 315 4.54 24.51 3.48
N SER A 316 4.69 23.21 3.77
CA SER A 316 5.51 22.71 4.89
C SER A 316 6.92 22.23 4.48
N TYR A 317 7.28 22.28 3.19
CA TYR A 317 8.47 21.61 2.66
C TYR A 317 9.79 22.13 3.23
N ASP A 318 9.93 23.45 3.43
CA ASP A 318 11.14 24.01 4.03
C ASP A 318 11.33 23.58 5.49
N ARG A 319 10.22 23.47 6.23
CA ARG A 319 10.24 22.91 7.59
C ARG A 319 10.60 21.43 7.57
N ALA A 320 10.02 20.66 6.64
CA ALA A 320 10.33 19.25 6.49
C ALA A 320 11.81 19.00 6.17
N ARG A 321 12.41 19.79 5.27
CA ARG A 321 13.87 19.80 5.04
C ARG A 321 14.65 20.11 6.32
N ALA A 322 14.24 21.15 7.04
CA ALA A 322 14.91 21.55 8.28
C ALA A 322 14.83 20.48 9.38
N ASP A 323 13.71 19.77 9.50
CA ASP A 323 13.53 18.67 10.46
C ASP A 323 14.48 17.49 10.12
N LEU A 324 14.60 17.08 8.85
CA LEU A 324 15.56 16.04 8.44
C LEU A 324 17.03 16.50 8.56
N ASP A 325 17.34 17.76 8.24
CA ASP A 325 18.66 18.33 8.45
C ASP A 325 19.06 18.38 9.92
N ALA A 326 18.10 18.61 10.83
CA ALA A 326 18.33 18.58 12.27
C ALA A 326 18.69 17.17 12.74
N VAL A 327 17.98 16.14 12.27
CA VAL A 327 18.28 14.73 12.53
C VAL A 327 19.69 14.37 12.04
N LYS A 328 20.07 14.84 10.84
CA LYS A 328 21.42 14.64 10.30
C LYS A 328 22.51 15.30 11.14
N LYS A 329 22.28 16.52 11.64
CA LYS A 329 23.22 17.23 12.54
C LYS A 329 23.44 16.50 13.87
N LEU A 330 22.48 15.67 14.28
CA LEU A 330 22.58 14.82 15.46
C LEU A 330 23.28 13.47 15.18
N GLY A 331 23.80 13.27 13.96
CA GLY A 331 24.56 12.08 13.57
C GLY A 331 23.70 10.91 13.09
N VAL A 332 22.39 11.12 12.87
CA VAL A 332 21.51 10.10 12.29
C VAL A 332 21.43 10.32 10.79
N ASP A 333 22.03 9.40 10.03
CA ASP A 333 22.02 9.47 8.56
C ASP A 333 20.69 8.97 7.98
N TYR A 334 19.99 9.86 7.29
CA TYR A 334 18.72 9.54 6.62
C TYR A 334 18.89 8.43 5.57
N ASP A 335 19.96 8.48 4.77
CA ASP A 335 20.15 7.53 3.66
C ASP A 335 20.38 6.10 4.18
N ASP A 336 21.15 5.97 5.28
CA ASP A 336 21.36 4.70 5.98
C ASP A 336 20.05 4.17 6.59
N VAL A 337 19.24 5.03 7.20
CA VAL A 337 17.93 4.64 7.76
C VAL A 337 17.02 4.09 6.68
N VAL A 338 16.82 4.82 5.58
CA VAL A 338 15.84 4.40 4.57
C VAL A 338 16.30 3.18 3.79
N GLN A 339 17.62 2.97 3.64
CA GLN A 339 18.17 1.74 3.09
C GLN A 339 17.90 0.54 4.02
N LEU A 340 18.17 0.68 5.32
CA LEU A 340 17.84 -0.34 6.32
C LEU A 340 16.35 -0.69 6.29
N LEU A 341 15.47 0.32 6.19
CA LEU A 341 14.02 0.11 6.12
C LEU A 341 13.56 -0.60 4.84
N GLU A 342 14.22 -0.35 3.70
CA GLU A 342 13.98 -1.10 2.45
C GLU A 342 14.34 -2.59 2.65
N ASP A 343 15.54 -2.86 3.17
CA ASP A 343 16.06 -4.22 3.38
C ASP A 343 15.20 -5.00 4.40
N GLU A 344 14.97 -4.44 5.60
CA GLU A 344 14.10 -5.05 6.61
C GLU A 344 12.64 -5.16 6.12
N GLY A 345 12.21 -4.25 5.24
CA GLY A 345 10.88 -4.24 4.67
C GLY A 345 10.62 -5.50 3.84
N VAL A 346 11.58 -5.86 2.97
CA VAL A 346 11.54 -7.08 2.17
C VAL A 346 11.61 -8.31 3.05
N GLU A 347 12.56 -8.37 3.99
CA GLU A 347 12.74 -9.52 4.90
C GLU A 347 11.48 -9.80 5.72
N LYS A 348 10.84 -8.77 6.29
CA LYS A 348 9.59 -8.93 7.07
C LYS A 348 8.44 -9.45 6.20
N PHE A 349 8.39 -9.08 4.92
CA PHE A 349 7.34 -9.56 4.01
C PHE A 349 7.60 -11.01 3.59
N GLU A 350 8.86 -11.40 3.35
CA GLU A 350 9.23 -12.79 3.11
C GLU A 350 8.95 -13.68 4.32
N ALA A 351 9.26 -13.21 5.54
CA ALA A 351 8.95 -13.91 6.77
C ALA A 351 7.44 -14.13 6.93
N ALA A 352 6.63 -13.07 6.75
CA ALA A 352 5.18 -13.17 6.83
C ALA A 352 4.59 -14.09 5.74
N TRP A 353 5.20 -14.15 4.55
CA TRP A 353 4.82 -15.09 3.49
C TRP A 353 5.13 -16.54 3.86
N ASN A 354 6.30 -16.80 4.45
CA ASN A 354 6.65 -18.13 4.94
C ASN A 354 5.74 -18.59 6.10
N ASP A 355 5.35 -17.68 6.98
CA ASP A 355 4.37 -17.97 8.04
C ASP A 355 2.99 -18.29 7.47
N LEU A 356 2.57 -17.59 6.41
CA LEU A 356 1.35 -17.88 5.65
C LEU A 356 1.41 -19.28 5.02
N LEU A 357 2.52 -19.64 4.37
CA LEU A 357 2.77 -20.98 3.84
C LEU A 357 2.65 -22.04 4.93
N ASN A 358 3.37 -21.88 6.04
CA ASN A 358 3.34 -22.84 7.14
C ASN A 358 1.94 -23.01 7.75
N SER A 359 1.23 -21.90 7.96
CA SER A 359 -0.14 -21.92 8.51
C SER A 359 -1.12 -22.61 7.56
N THR A 360 -1.04 -22.30 6.26
CA THR A 360 -1.92 -22.91 5.25
C THR A 360 -1.60 -24.39 5.06
N GLU A 361 -0.32 -24.77 5.07
CA GLU A 361 0.09 -26.19 4.97
C GLU A 361 -0.42 -27.01 6.16
N ALA A 362 -0.36 -26.45 7.38
CA ALA A 362 -0.91 -27.08 8.57
C ALA A 362 -2.43 -27.32 8.43
N GLU A 363 -3.18 -26.33 7.93
CA GLU A 363 -4.62 -26.47 7.70
C GLU A 363 -4.96 -27.49 6.60
N LEU A 364 -4.22 -27.48 5.49
CA LEU A 364 -4.39 -28.48 4.42
C LEU A 364 -4.12 -29.91 4.95
N LYS A 365 -3.08 -30.10 5.78
CA LYS A 365 -2.79 -31.39 6.41
C LYS A 365 -3.87 -31.80 7.40
N ARG A 366 -4.39 -30.86 8.20
CA ARG A 366 -5.47 -31.09 9.19
C ARG A 366 -6.77 -31.53 8.51
N LEU A 367 -7.08 -30.97 7.35
CA LEU A 367 -8.32 -31.21 6.61
C LEU A 367 -8.20 -32.30 5.53
N ALA A 368 -6.99 -32.83 5.30
CA ALA A 368 -6.79 -33.90 4.35
C ALA A 368 -7.58 -35.15 4.76
N PRO A 369 -8.42 -35.72 3.87
CA PRO A 369 -9.19 -36.91 4.19
C PRO A 369 -8.24 -38.09 4.45
N SER A 370 -8.49 -38.83 5.52
CA SER A 370 -7.85 -40.12 5.75
C SER A 370 -8.21 -41.07 4.61
N GLU A 371 -7.22 -41.71 4.00
CA GLU A 371 -7.47 -42.79 3.04
C GLU A 371 -8.25 -43.91 3.76
N GLY A 372 -9.39 -44.28 3.19
CA GLY A 372 -10.19 -45.43 3.62
C GLY A 372 -9.65 -46.74 3.07
#